data_AF-A0A2D6E6Q2-F1
#
_entry.id   AF-A0A2D6E6Q2-F1
#
_cell.length_a   1.000
_cell.length_b   1.000
_cell.length_c   1.000
_cell.angle_alpha   90.00
_cell.angle_beta   90.00
_cell.angle_gamma   90.00
#
_symmetry.space_group_name_H-M   'P 1'
#
loop_
_entity.id
_entity.type
_entity.pdbx_description
1 polymer ?
#
loop_
_entity_poly.entity_id
_entity_poly.type
_entity_poly.pdbx_seq_one_letter_code
_entity_poly.pdbx_strand_id
1 'polypeptide(L)'
;MAINMDKIREKYNTLKSRGGNSSQFWRPDDGSETTLRIVPTSDGDPFKEFFFHYNVGKTAGFLCPKRNFGDSCRVCEFVSQLFDDGAEDSIKMAKSLTARQRFFSPVFVRGEEDKGVRAWGYGKTVYETLLNLVLNPDYGDITDTDDGTDLVINYGRPPGAAFPHTKIQPRRHNSALSDTSETTSELLESVPDFDSLFDRKTSTAVAAILDEFLSSDEAAESTSSETTQYSSGPQATGSQTTSVDAAFSELLGS
;
A
#
# COMPACT_ATOMS: atom_id res chain seq x y z
N MET A 1 34.74 -8.95 -29.21
CA MET A 1 33.79 -9.78 -28.43
C MET A 1 32.40 -9.43 -28.91
N ALA A 2 31.63 -10.43 -29.36
CA ALA A 2 30.28 -10.22 -29.88
C ALA A 2 29.29 -10.05 -28.72
N ILE A 3 28.18 -9.35 -28.98
CA ILE A 3 27.10 -9.16 -28.02
C ILE A 3 26.48 -10.53 -27.71
N ASN A 4 26.35 -10.88 -26.43
CA ASN A 4 25.72 -12.13 -25.99
C ASN A 4 24.19 -11.99 -26.09
N MET A 5 23.62 -12.63 -27.11
CA MET A 5 22.19 -12.57 -27.41
C MET A 5 21.32 -13.23 -26.35
N ASP A 6 21.85 -14.17 -25.58
CA ASP A 6 21.10 -14.85 -24.53
C ASP A 6 20.95 -13.95 -23.30
N LYS A 7 22.01 -13.23 -22.92
CA LYS A 7 21.94 -12.17 -21.89
C LYS A 7 21.03 -11.00 -22.29
N ILE A 8 20.96 -10.68 -23.59
CA ILE A 8 20.03 -9.65 -24.07
C ILE A 8 18.59 -10.15 -24.09
N ARG A 9 18.34 -11.42 -24.45
CA ARG A 9 17.01 -12.03 -24.34
C ARG A 9 16.55 -12.16 -22.91
N GLU A 10 17.44 -12.50 -21.99
CA GLU A 10 17.17 -12.52 -20.55
C GLU A 10 16.79 -11.12 -20.06
N LYS A 11 17.63 -10.10 -20.33
CA LYS A 11 17.30 -8.69 -20.03
C LYS A 11 15.98 -8.23 -20.68
N TYR A 12 15.72 -8.65 -21.91
CA TYR A 12 14.48 -8.32 -22.64
C TYR A 12 13.25 -9.03 -22.04
N ASN A 13 13.40 -10.27 -21.57
CA ASN A 13 12.34 -11.02 -20.91
C ASN A 13 12.08 -10.49 -19.49
N THR A 14 13.10 -10.09 -18.75
CA THR A 14 12.97 -9.35 -17.47
C THR A 14 12.29 -7.99 -17.67
N LEU A 15 12.57 -7.32 -18.80
CA LEU A 15 11.87 -6.08 -19.19
C LEU A 15 10.42 -6.32 -19.61
N LYS A 16 10.10 -7.48 -20.21
CA LYS A 16 8.73 -7.85 -20.61
C LYS A 16 7.90 -8.47 -19.47
N SER A 17 8.52 -9.12 -18.49
CA SER A 17 7.84 -9.59 -17.28
C SER A 17 7.39 -8.45 -16.36
N ARG A 18 7.86 -7.22 -16.63
CA ARG A 18 7.33 -5.94 -16.12
C ARG A 18 5.91 -5.60 -16.62
N GLY A 19 5.18 -6.59 -17.14
CA GLY A 19 3.78 -6.54 -17.59
C GLY A 19 2.80 -7.14 -16.59
N GLY A 20 3.08 -7.03 -15.30
CA GLY A 20 2.16 -7.39 -14.22
C GLY A 20 2.66 -6.82 -12.90
N ASN A 21 2.24 -5.61 -12.54
CA ASN A 21 2.54 -4.98 -11.24
C ASN A 21 2.09 -5.85 -10.04
N SER A 22 1.28 -6.89 -10.26
CA SER A 22 0.82 -7.81 -9.22
C SER A 22 1.93 -8.69 -8.60
N SER A 23 3.09 -8.85 -9.24
CA SER A 23 4.19 -9.66 -8.66
C SER A 23 4.98 -8.93 -7.59
N GLN A 24 5.01 -7.59 -7.61
CA GLN A 24 5.83 -6.79 -6.71
C GLN A 24 5.12 -6.47 -5.39
N PHE A 25 3.80 -6.54 -5.34
CA PHE A 25 3.03 -6.27 -4.12
C PHE A 25 2.62 -7.56 -3.42
N TRP A 26 2.61 -7.53 -2.09
CA TRP A 26 2.04 -8.58 -1.28
C TRP A 26 0.91 -8.02 -0.40
N ARG A 27 -0.13 -8.84 -0.23
CA ARG A 27 -1.25 -8.58 0.65
C ARG A 27 -1.62 -9.88 1.38
N PRO A 28 -2.01 -9.81 2.66
CA PRO A 28 -2.54 -10.99 3.34
C PRO A 28 -3.93 -11.38 2.80
N ASP A 29 -4.16 -12.68 2.63
CA ASP A 29 -5.46 -13.21 2.23
C ASP A 29 -6.46 -13.19 3.40
N ASP A 30 -7.75 -13.00 3.08
CA ASP A 30 -8.82 -12.94 4.10
C ASP A 30 -8.99 -14.28 4.82
N GLY A 31 -8.92 -14.24 6.15
CA GLY A 31 -9.02 -15.42 7.01
C GLY A 31 -7.76 -16.28 7.04
N SER A 32 -6.66 -15.83 6.44
CA SER A 32 -5.39 -16.56 6.45
C SER A 32 -4.43 -16.05 7.53
N GLU A 33 -3.62 -16.98 8.04
CA GLU A 33 -2.43 -16.66 8.82
C GLU A 33 -1.21 -16.81 7.92
N THR A 34 -0.44 -15.73 7.73
CA THR A 34 0.81 -15.75 6.96
C THR A 34 1.97 -15.31 7.84
N THR A 35 3.09 -16.02 7.77
CA THR A 35 4.33 -15.59 8.44
C THR A 35 5.22 -14.88 7.43
N LEU A 36 5.69 -13.68 7.76
CA LEU A 36 6.60 -12.89 6.93
C LEU A 36 7.72 -12.27 7.75
N ARG A 37 8.75 -11.80 7.07
CA ARG A 37 9.85 -11.01 7.62
C ARG A 37 9.89 -9.66 6.93
N ILE A 38 9.99 -8.57 7.70
CA ILE A 38 10.34 -7.25 7.13
C ILE A 38 11.84 -7.25 6.88
N VAL A 39 12.23 -6.86 5.67
CA VAL A 39 13.61 -6.90 5.18
C VAL A 39 14.25 -5.52 5.40
N PRO A 40 15.54 -5.43 5.75
CA PRO A 40 16.19 -4.15 5.94
C PRO A 40 16.37 -3.45 4.59
N THR A 41 16.43 -2.12 4.61
CA THR A 41 16.65 -1.29 3.43
C THR A 41 17.98 -0.56 3.54
N SER A 42 18.60 -0.23 2.41
CA SER A 42 19.94 0.38 2.37
C SER A 42 19.99 1.78 2.98
N ASP A 43 18.87 2.49 3.03
CA ASP A 43 18.72 3.78 3.68
C ASP A 43 18.34 3.68 5.17
N GLY A 44 18.19 2.46 5.69
CA GLY A 44 17.96 2.18 7.11
C GLY A 44 16.52 2.37 7.59
N ASP A 45 15.60 2.76 6.70
CA ASP A 45 14.18 2.93 7.03
C ASP A 45 13.29 1.96 6.21
N PRO A 46 12.92 0.80 6.76
CA PRO A 46 12.08 -0.17 6.05
C PRO A 46 10.61 0.27 5.95
N PHE A 47 10.21 1.43 6.48
CA PHE A 47 8.82 1.88 6.51
C PHE A 47 8.60 3.12 5.63
N LYS A 48 8.35 2.91 4.34
CA LYS A 48 8.15 3.99 3.37
C LYS A 48 6.76 4.60 3.48
N GLU A 49 6.68 5.93 3.46
CA GLU A 49 5.42 6.67 3.53
C GLU A 49 5.04 7.29 2.18
N PHE A 50 3.77 7.14 1.79
CA PHE A 50 3.22 7.75 0.59
C PHE A 50 1.83 8.32 0.83
N PHE A 51 1.49 9.39 0.13
CA PHE A 51 0.16 10.01 0.18
C PHE A 51 -0.57 9.85 -1.14
N PHE A 52 -1.80 9.35 -1.11
CA PHE A 52 -2.60 9.09 -2.31
C PHE A 52 -3.91 9.85 -2.27
N HIS A 53 -4.33 10.39 -3.42
CA HIS A 53 -5.71 10.76 -3.64
C HIS A 53 -6.50 9.55 -4.14
N TYR A 54 -7.68 9.36 -3.59
CA TYR A 54 -8.65 8.32 -3.95
C TYR A 54 -9.96 8.99 -4.35
N ASN A 55 -10.82 8.27 -5.06
CA ASN A 55 -12.14 8.73 -5.48
C ASN A 55 -12.11 10.01 -6.35
N VAL A 56 -11.01 10.25 -7.06
CA VAL A 56 -10.90 11.36 -8.02
C VAL A 56 -10.94 10.79 -9.43
N GLY A 57 -12.05 11.02 -10.13
CA GLY A 57 -12.30 10.48 -11.46
C GLY A 57 -12.29 8.95 -11.49
N LYS A 58 -12.00 8.38 -12.67
CA LYS A 58 -12.05 6.92 -12.91
C LYS A 58 -10.80 6.16 -12.49
N THR A 59 -9.89 6.79 -11.75
CA THR A 59 -8.63 6.15 -11.34
C THR A 59 -8.75 5.55 -9.94
N ALA A 60 -8.26 4.33 -9.74
CA ALA A 60 -8.18 3.66 -8.43
C ALA A 60 -7.42 4.49 -7.39
N GLY A 61 -6.48 5.33 -7.82
CA GLY A 61 -5.80 6.32 -6.98
C GLY A 61 -4.51 6.78 -7.62
N PHE A 62 -3.93 7.87 -7.11
CA PHE A 62 -2.63 8.36 -7.56
C PHE A 62 -1.88 9.11 -6.46
N LEU A 63 -0.56 9.16 -6.58
CA LEU A 63 0.30 9.87 -5.64
C LEU A 63 -0.02 11.37 -5.64
N CYS A 64 -0.21 11.94 -4.46
CA CYS A 64 -0.39 13.36 -4.25
C CYS A 64 0.92 14.11 -4.57
N PRO A 65 0.95 14.99 -5.60
CA PRO A 65 2.18 15.70 -5.94
C PRO A 65 2.71 16.59 -4.81
N LYS A 66 1.78 17.23 -4.08
CA LYS A 66 2.09 18.15 -2.99
C LYS A 66 2.71 17.47 -1.78
N ARG A 67 2.12 16.37 -1.32
CA ARG A 67 2.56 15.71 -0.08
C ARG A 67 3.78 14.80 -0.25
N ASN A 68 3.97 14.22 -1.44
CA ASN A 68 5.11 13.35 -1.69
C ASN A 68 6.32 14.11 -2.27
N PHE A 69 6.08 15.13 -3.10
CA PHE A 69 7.15 15.78 -3.87
C PHE A 69 7.25 17.30 -3.67
N GLY A 70 6.36 17.91 -2.89
CA GLY A 70 6.33 19.37 -2.68
C GLY A 70 5.78 20.17 -3.86
N ASP A 71 5.24 19.51 -4.89
CA ASP A 71 4.72 20.17 -6.09
C ASP A 71 3.31 20.76 -5.88
N SER A 72 2.82 21.55 -6.84
CA SER A 72 1.42 21.99 -6.84
C SER A 72 0.45 20.82 -7.06
N CYS A 73 -0.68 20.81 -6.34
CA CYS A 73 -1.73 19.79 -6.47
C CYS A 73 -3.11 20.45 -6.46
N ARG A 74 -3.76 20.48 -7.63
CA ARG A 74 -5.10 21.07 -7.78
C ARG A 74 -6.17 20.37 -6.96
N VAL A 75 -6.06 19.05 -6.76
CA VAL A 75 -6.99 18.33 -5.88
C VAL A 75 -6.84 18.77 -4.42
N CYS A 76 -5.61 18.99 -3.92
CA CYS A 76 -5.43 19.52 -2.57
C CYS A 76 -6.00 20.93 -2.41
N GLU A 77 -5.84 21.79 -3.41
CA GLU A 77 -6.39 23.14 -3.42
C GLU A 77 -7.93 23.11 -3.41
N PHE A 78 -8.52 22.24 -4.24
CA PHE A 78 -9.96 22.03 -4.29
C PHE A 78 -10.52 21.48 -2.97
N VAL A 79 -9.84 20.49 -2.35
CA VAL A 79 -10.19 19.98 -1.02
C VAL A 79 -10.18 21.10 0.03
N SER A 80 -9.19 21.99 -0.01
CA SER A 80 -9.16 23.15 0.89
C SER A 80 -10.36 24.08 0.66
N GLN A 81 -10.69 24.39 -0.59
CA GLN A 81 -11.87 25.21 -0.92
C GLN A 81 -13.17 24.58 -0.40
N LEU A 82 -13.36 23.28 -0.58
CA LEU A 82 -14.54 22.57 -0.08
C LEU A 82 -14.65 22.59 1.46
N PHE A 83 -13.53 22.59 2.18
CA PHE A 83 -13.55 22.78 3.64
C PHE A 83 -13.88 24.22 4.02
N ASP A 84 -13.38 25.21 3.26
CA ASP A 84 -13.64 26.63 3.49
C ASP A 84 -15.10 27.00 3.22
N ASP A 85 -15.75 26.35 2.24
CA ASP A 85 -17.18 26.51 1.95
C ASP A 85 -18.07 26.15 3.14
N GLY A 86 -17.64 25.20 3.98
CA GLY A 86 -18.29 24.86 5.25
C GLY A 86 -19.64 24.16 5.16
N ALA A 87 -20.20 23.97 3.95
CA ALA A 87 -21.41 23.20 3.73
C ALA A 87 -21.18 21.71 4.04
N GLU A 88 -22.20 21.02 4.58
CA GLU A 88 -22.07 19.63 5.03
C GLU A 88 -21.63 18.70 3.88
N ASP A 89 -22.22 18.87 2.70
CA ASP A 89 -21.90 18.07 1.52
C ASP A 89 -20.51 18.40 0.96
N SER A 90 -20.10 19.68 1.00
CA SER A 90 -18.73 20.08 0.66
C SER A 90 -17.71 19.44 1.59
N ILE A 91 -17.99 19.40 2.91
CA ILE A 91 -17.11 18.75 3.89
C ILE A 91 -17.02 17.24 3.66
N LYS A 92 -18.12 16.58 3.32
CA LYS A 92 -18.13 15.14 2.97
C LYS A 92 -17.27 14.87 1.74
N MET A 93 -17.47 15.64 0.67
CA MET A 93 -16.66 15.55 -0.54
C MET A 93 -15.18 15.86 -0.27
N ALA A 94 -14.89 16.89 0.53
CA ALA A 94 -13.53 17.22 0.92
C ALA A 94 -12.84 16.03 1.63
N LYS A 95 -13.56 15.37 2.55
CA LYS A 95 -13.06 14.19 3.26
C LYS A 95 -12.81 13.02 2.32
N SER A 96 -13.66 12.78 1.32
CA SER A 96 -13.49 11.66 0.38
C SER A 96 -12.30 11.86 -0.57
N LEU A 97 -12.03 13.10 -0.98
CA LEU A 97 -10.93 13.48 -1.90
C LEU A 97 -9.60 13.77 -1.18
N THR A 98 -9.62 13.95 0.15
CA THR A 98 -8.42 14.25 0.93
C THR A 98 -7.37 13.15 0.79
N ALA A 99 -6.12 13.54 0.51
CA ALA A 99 -5.01 12.61 0.40
C ALA A 99 -4.85 11.75 1.66
N ARG A 100 -4.80 10.43 1.49
CA ARG A 100 -4.62 9.45 2.56
C ARG A 100 -3.17 8.95 2.60
N GLN A 101 -2.64 8.85 3.81
CA GLN A 101 -1.33 8.27 4.05
C GLN A 101 -1.43 6.74 3.96
N ARG A 102 -0.44 6.14 3.29
CA ARG A 102 -0.23 4.71 3.17
C ARG A 102 1.24 4.41 3.42
N PHE A 103 1.49 3.25 3.99
CA PHE A 103 2.81 2.81 4.41
C PHE A 103 3.16 1.54 3.65
N PHE A 104 4.44 1.39 3.33
CA PHE A 104 4.91 0.21 2.64
C PHE A 104 6.23 -0.27 3.23
N SER A 105 6.37 -1.59 3.31
CA SER A 105 7.62 -2.23 3.72
C SER A 105 7.98 -3.38 2.79
N PRO A 106 9.29 -3.61 2.55
CA PRO A 106 9.72 -4.80 1.86
C PRO A 106 9.54 -6.00 2.79
N VAL A 107 8.83 -7.00 2.31
CA VAL A 107 8.54 -8.23 3.05
C VAL A 107 8.97 -9.44 2.27
N PHE A 108 9.55 -10.38 3.01
CA PHE A 108 9.82 -11.73 2.58
C PHE A 108 8.78 -12.67 3.22
N VAL A 109 8.07 -13.45 2.42
CA VAL A 109 6.98 -14.32 2.91
C VAL A 109 7.50 -15.74 3.09
N ARG A 110 7.41 -16.28 4.32
CA ARG A 110 7.87 -17.64 4.61
C ARG A 110 7.01 -18.64 3.84
N GLY A 111 7.65 -19.56 3.10
CA GLY A 111 6.99 -20.53 2.24
C GLY A 111 6.70 -20.04 0.81
N GLU A 112 7.02 -18.78 0.49
CA GLU A 112 6.96 -18.22 -0.87
C GLU A 112 8.31 -17.62 -1.27
N GLU A 113 9.39 -18.32 -0.93
CA GLU A 113 10.76 -17.81 -1.10
C GLU A 113 11.13 -17.62 -2.57
N ASP A 114 10.55 -18.42 -3.45
CA ASP A 114 10.69 -18.36 -4.90
C ASP A 114 10.13 -17.06 -5.52
N LYS A 115 9.24 -16.37 -4.80
CA LYS A 115 8.67 -15.09 -5.24
C LYS A 115 9.51 -13.88 -4.81
N GLY A 116 10.56 -14.10 -4.02
CA GLY A 116 11.45 -13.05 -3.52
C GLY A 116 10.75 -12.03 -2.61
N VAL A 117 11.40 -10.86 -2.47
CA VAL A 117 10.89 -9.76 -1.64
C VAL A 117 9.82 -8.98 -2.38
N ARG A 118 8.73 -8.65 -1.69
CA ARG A 118 7.59 -7.88 -2.21
C ARG A 118 7.28 -6.69 -1.32
N ALA A 119 6.63 -5.67 -1.85
CA ALA A 119 6.15 -4.51 -1.11
C ALA A 119 4.80 -4.82 -0.46
N TRP A 120 4.76 -4.80 0.87
CA TRP A 120 3.51 -4.88 1.62
C TRP A 120 2.97 -3.49 1.91
N GLY A 121 1.79 -3.17 1.36
CA GLY A 121 1.07 -1.93 1.62
C GLY A 121 0.06 -2.05 2.76
N TYR A 122 0.07 -1.10 3.70
CA TYR A 122 -0.83 -1.11 4.86
C TYR A 122 -1.17 0.29 5.38
N GLY A 123 -2.16 0.35 6.28
CA GLY A 123 -2.68 1.57 6.88
C GLY A 123 -1.97 1.98 8.18
N LYS A 124 -2.37 3.14 8.72
CA LYS A 124 -1.76 3.76 9.90
C LYS A 124 -1.73 2.87 11.15
N THR A 125 -2.80 2.12 11.42
CA THR A 125 -2.88 1.25 12.61
C THR A 125 -1.83 0.14 12.59
N VAL A 126 -1.55 -0.42 11.40
CA VAL A 126 -0.51 -1.44 11.21
C VAL A 126 0.86 -0.79 11.39
N TYR A 127 1.08 0.39 10.81
CA TYR A 127 2.32 1.15 10.96
C TYR A 127 2.63 1.46 12.44
N GLU A 128 1.66 1.98 13.19
CA GLU A 128 1.81 2.24 14.63
C GLU A 128 2.17 0.98 15.42
N THR A 129 1.58 -0.17 15.05
CA THR A 129 1.90 -1.46 15.68
C THR A 129 3.34 -1.88 15.40
N LEU A 130 3.81 -1.72 14.16
CA LEU A 130 5.18 -2.03 13.75
C LEU A 130 6.20 -1.11 14.42
N LEU A 131 5.93 0.20 14.48
CA LEU A 131 6.80 1.14 15.20
C LEU A 131 6.93 0.78 16.68
N ASN A 132 5.83 0.46 17.35
CA ASN A 132 5.88 0.03 18.75
C ASN A 132 6.69 -1.26 18.95
N LEU A 133 6.71 -2.14 17.94
CA LEU A 133 7.52 -3.35 17.97
C LEU A 133 9.02 -3.02 17.87
N VAL A 134 9.41 -2.17 16.91
CA VAL A 134 10.80 -1.75 16.68
C VAL A 134 11.36 -0.91 17.83
N LEU A 135 10.53 -0.04 18.42
CA LEU A 135 10.93 0.81 19.54
C LEU A 135 11.01 0.03 20.86
N ASN A 136 10.53 -1.20 20.90
CA ASN A 136 10.62 -2.03 22.09
C ASN A 136 12.00 -2.70 22.18
N PRO A 137 12.81 -2.39 23.20
CA PRO A 137 14.17 -2.92 23.33
C PRO A 137 14.22 -4.45 23.48
N ASP A 138 13.12 -5.09 23.90
CA ASP A 138 13.07 -6.55 24.06
C ASP A 138 13.12 -7.31 22.73
N TYR A 139 12.71 -6.67 21.62
CA TYR A 139 12.67 -7.29 20.29
C TYR A 139 13.90 -6.96 19.43
N GLY A 140 14.68 -5.94 19.79
CA GLY A 140 15.86 -5.52 19.02
C GLY A 140 15.51 -5.07 17.59
N ASP A 141 16.43 -5.29 16.66
CA ASP A 141 16.20 -5.03 15.23
C ASP A 141 15.43 -6.20 14.61
N ILE A 142 14.12 -6.03 14.43
CA ILE A 142 13.26 -7.05 13.82
C ILE A 142 13.61 -7.33 12.35
N THR A 143 14.34 -6.43 11.69
CA THR A 143 14.74 -6.54 10.28
C THR A 143 16.11 -7.16 10.09
N ASP A 144 16.84 -7.47 11.16
CA ASP A 144 18.17 -8.06 11.07
C ASP A 144 18.15 -9.37 10.26
N THR A 145 19.17 -9.55 9.41
CA THR A 145 19.26 -10.67 8.47
C THR A 145 19.63 -11.99 9.14
N ASP A 146 20.28 -11.95 10.30
CA ASP A 146 20.75 -13.12 11.03
C ASP A 146 19.88 -13.39 12.27
N ASP A 147 19.55 -12.34 13.02
CA ASP A 147 18.88 -12.38 14.31
C ASP A 147 17.58 -11.55 14.37
N GLY A 148 16.94 -11.24 13.23
CA GLY A 148 15.67 -10.49 13.27
C GLY A 148 14.46 -11.33 13.70
N THR A 149 13.26 -10.74 13.61
CA THR A 149 12.02 -11.37 14.10
C THR A 149 10.96 -11.56 13.00
N ASP A 150 10.53 -12.80 12.80
CA ASP A 150 9.40 -13.12 11.93
C ASP A 150 8.07 -12.63 12.54
N LEU A 151 7.19 -12.11 11.69
CA LEU A 151 5.88 -11.59 12.04
C LEU A 151 4.79 -12.50 11.51
N VAL A 152 3.87 -12.88 12.39
CA VAL A 152 2.66 -13.59 12.03
C VAL A 152 1.56 -12.56 11.77
N ILE A 153 1.09 -12.52 10.53
CA ILE A 153 0.03 -11.63 10.05
C ILE A 153 -1.26 -12.42 9.95
N ASN A 154 -2.25 -11.97 10.70
CA ASN A 154 -3.61 -12.48 10.65
C ASN A 154 -4.51 -11.37 10.10
N TYR A 155 -5.02 -11.55 8.88
CA TYR A 155 -5.94 -10.60 8.26
C TYR A 155 -7.34 -11.21 8.21
N GLY A 156 -8.31 -10.49 8.76
CA GLY A 156 -9.70 -10.91 8.67
C GLY A 156 -10.62 -10.03 9.48
N ARG A 157 -11.92 -10.33 9.45
CA ARG A 157 -12.95 -9.60 10.19
C ARG A 157 -13.25 -10.29 11.52
N PRO A 158 -12.87 -9.72 12.68
CA PRO A 158 -13.26 -10.26 13.96
C PRO A 158 -14.79 -10.27 14.13
N PRO A 159 -15.35 -11.22 14.90
CA PRO A 159 -16.77 -11.21 15.22
C PRO A 159 -17.22 -9.87 15.82
N GLY A 160 -18.21 -9.23 15.21
CA GLY A 160 -18.74 -7.93 15.65
C GLY A 160 -17.99 -6.71 15.14
N ALA A 161 -16.88 -6.86 14.42
CA ALA A 161 -16.16 -5.75 13.81
C ALA A 161 -16.83 -5.29 12.51
N ALA A 162 -16.95 -3.97 12.32
CA ALA A 162 -17.46 -3.40 11.08
C ALA A 162 -16.50 -3.55 9.89
N PHE A 163 -15.20 -3.68 10.13
CA PHE A 163 -14.16 -3.70 9.09
C PHE A 163 -13.13 -4.81 9.34
N PRO A 164 -12.45 -5.31 8.29
CA PRO A 164 -11.33 -6.23 8.45
C PRO A 164 -10.19 -5.56 9.22
N HIS A 165 -9.49 -6.34 10.04
CA HIS A 165 -8.36 -5.88 10.83
C HIS A 165 -7.14 -6.75 10.54
N THR A 166 -5.98 -6.12 10.49
CA THR A 166 -4.71 -6.84 10.45
C THR A 166 -4.20 -6.95 11.87
N LYS A 167 -3.94 -8.16 12.34
CA LYS A 167 -3.30 -8.43 13.62
C LYS A 167 -1.88 -8.92 13.37
N ILE A 168 -0.92 -8.25 13.99
CA ILE A 168 0.51 -8.58 13.89
C ILE A 168 0.94 -9.21 15.21
N GLN A 169 1.64 -10.34 15.14
CA GLN A 169 2.22 -10.99 16.30
C GLN A 169 3.68 -11.37 16.01
N PRO A 170 4.66 -10.84 16.76
CA PRO A 170 6.04 -11.28 16.61
C PRO A 170 6.17 -12.73 17.06
N ARG A 171 7.00 -13.51 16.35
CA ARG A 171 7.41 -14.84 16.80
C ARG A 171 8.23 -14.71 18.09
N ARG A 172 8.20 -15.76 18.91
CA ARG A 172 8.93 -15.81 20.20
C ARG A 172 10.44 -15.92 20.05
N HIS A 173 10.89 -16.43 18.91
CA HIS A 173 12.29 -16.70 18.64
C HIS A 173 12.68 -15.98 17.35
N ASN A 174 13.86 -15.39 17.40
CA ASN A 174 14.52 -14.76 16.28
C ASN A 174 14.93 -15.84 15.27
N SER A 175 15.06 -15.44 14.01
CA SER A 175 15.48 -16.35 12.94
C SER A 175 16.22 -15.60 11.85
N ALA A 176 17.16 -16.28 11.21
CA ALA A 176 17.84 -15.79 10.03
C ALA A 176 16.86 -15.60 8.87
N LEU A 177 17.17 -14.65 7.98
CA LEU A 177 16.38 -14.36 6.80
C LEU A 177 16.42 -15.54 5.84
N SER A 178 17.58 -16.18 5.66
CA SER A 178 17.74 -17.40 4.86
C SER A 178 18.86 -18.29 5.39
N ASP A 179 18.97 -19.51 4.88
CA ASP A 179 19.95 -20.51 5.34
C ASP A 179 21.39 -20.17 4.93
N THR A 180 21.59 -19.39 3.86
CA THR A 180 22.93 -19.08 3.32
C THR A 180 23.12 -17.59 3.05
N SER A 181 24.36 -17.12 3.15
CA SER A 181 24.69 -15.72 2.87
C SER A 181 24.44 -15.32 1.41
N GLU A 182 24.59 -16.27 0.47
CA GLU A 182 24.31 -16.05 -0.96
C GLU A 182 22.82 -15.78 -1.18
N THR A 183 21.94 -16.63 -0.65
CA THR A 183 20.48 -16.44 -0.75
C THR A 183 20.00 -15.19 -0.03
N THR A 184 20.62 -14.82 1.10
CA THR A 184 20.33 -13.55 1.78
C THR A 184 20.65 -12.36 0.88
N SER A 185 21.79 -12.40 0.18
CA SER A 185 22.19 -11.32 -0.73
C SER A 185 21.24 -11.21 -1.93
N GLU A 186 20.85 -12.33 -2.53
CA GLU A 186 19.87 -12.37 -3.62
C GLU A 186 18.50 -11.81 -3.19
N LEU A 187 18.05 -12.12 -1.97
CA LEU A 187 16.81 -11.57 -1.42
C LEU A 187 16.90 -10.05 -1.22
N LEU A 188 18.01 -9.55 -0.69
CA LEU A 188 18.24 -8.11 -0.53
C LEU A 188 18.31 -7.38 -1.89
N GLU A 189 18.88 -8.00 -2.91
CA GLU A 189 18.90 -7.46 -4.28
C GLU A 189 17.53 -7.50 -4.95
N SER A 190 16.63 -8.39 -4.51
CA SER A 190 15.25 -8.49 -5.02
C SER A 190 14.30 -7.45 -4.43
N VAL A 191 14.74 -6.64 -3.46
CA VAL A 191 13.93 -5.59 -2.83
C VAL A 191 13.40 -4.63 -3.91
N PRO A 192 12.06 -4.45 -4.03
CA PRO A 192 11.51 -3.51 -4.99
C PRO A 192 11.97 -2.07 -4.73
N ASP A 193 12.22 -1.33 -5.82
CA ASP A 193 12.53 0.09 -5.73
C ASP A 193 11.26 0.90 -5.42
N PHE A 194 11.14 1.37 -4.18
CA PHE A 194 9.98 2.09 -3.68
C PHE A 194 9.74 3.43 -4.39
N ASP A 195 10.78 4.07 -4.92
CA ASP A 195 10.64 5.34 -5.64
C ASP A 195 9.95 5.17 -7.01
N SER A 196 9.96 3.95 -7.55
CA SER A 196 9.37 3.62 -8.85
C SER A 196 8.17 2.67 -8.77
N LEU A 197 7.71 2.31 -7.57
CA LEU A 197 6.52 1.47 -7.37
C LEU A 197 5.23 2.08 -7.93
N PHE A 198 5.12 3.40 -7.91
CA PHE A 198 3.92 4.11 -8.32
C PHE A 198 4.22 5.17 -9.39
N ASP A 199 3.33 5.30 -10.37
CA ASP A 199 3.43 6.31 -11.41
C ASP A 199 3.25 7.72 -10.82
N ARG A 200 4.27 8.57 -11.00
CA ARG A 200 4.22 9.98 -10.60
C ARG A 200 3.51 10.80 -11.67
N LYS A 201 2.32 11.31 -11.33
CA LYS A 201 1.58 12.24 -12.18
C LYS A 201 2.08 13.66 -12.02
N THR A 202 2.11 14.41 -13.13
CA THR A 202 2.45 15.84 -13.12
C THR A 202 1.29 16.66 -12.58
N SER A 203 1.55 17.87 -12.08
CA SER A 203 0.50 18.79 -11.61
C SER A 203 -0.56 19.06 -12.67
N THR A 204 -0.16 19.16 -13.95
CA THR A 204 -1.09 19.34 -15.08
C THR A 204 -1.96 18.11 -15.30
N ALA A 205 -1.40 16.90 -15.21
CA ALA A 205 -2.17 15.67 -15.34
C ALA A 205 -3.18 15.53 -14.19
N VAL A 206 -2.79 15.87 -12.96
CA VAL A 206 -3.70 15.87 -11.80
C VAL A 206 -4.81 16.91 -11.94
N ALA A 207 -4.53 18.08 -12.52
CA ALA A 207 -5.56 19.07 -12.84
C ALA A 207 -6.58 18.52 -13.84
N ALA A 208 -6.11 17.87 -14.92
CA ALA A 208 -7.00 17.27 -15.91
C ALA A 208 -7.90 16.17 -15.32
N ILE A 209 -7.37 15.34 -14.41
CA ILE A 209 -8.16 14.32 -13.70
C ILE A 209 -9.27 14.97 -12.86
N LEU A 210 -8.96 16.08 -12.18
CA LEU A 210 -9.95 16.82 -11.40
C LEU A 210 -11.01 17.46 -12.31
N ASP A 211 -10.60 18.09 -13.41
CA ASP A 211 -11.52 18.72 -14.36
C ASP A 211 -12.49 17.70 -14.98
N GLU A 212 -12.00 16.50 -15.33
CA GLU A 212 -12.84 15.39 -15.77
C GLU A 212 -13.82 14.96 -14.69
N PHE A 213 -13.35 14.80 -13.44
CA PHE A 213 -14.20 14.44 -12.30
C PHE A 213 -15.34 15.45 -12.09
N LEU A 214 -15.04 16.74 -12.11
CA LEU A 214 -16.04 17.81 -11.93
C LEU A 214 -17.01 17.93 -13.11
N SER A 215 -16.58 17.54 -14.31
CA SER A 215 -17.42 17.57 -15.52
C SER A 215 -18.30 16.31 -15.66
N SER A 216 -18.07 15.29 -14.84
CA SER A 216 -18.81 14.03 -14.85
C SER A 216 -19.91 14.02 -13.78
N ASP A 217 -21.03 13.33 -14.02
CA ASP A 217 -22.12 13.15 -13.05
C ASP A 217 -21.68 12.42 -11.76
N GLU A 218 -20.46 11.87 -11.70
CA GLU A 218 -19.87 11.19 -10.53
C GLU A 218 -19.73 12.13 -9.32
N ALA A 219 -19.54 13.44 -9.54
CA ALA A 219 -19.52 14.43 -8.47
C ALA A 219 -20.87 14.53 -7.73
N ALA A 220 -21.98 14.18 -8.40
CA ALA A 220 -23.33 14.18 -7.82
C ALA A 220 -23.72 12.82 -7.19
N GLU A 221 -23.16 11.70 -7.68
CA GLU A 221 -23.45 10.35 -7.16
C GLU A 221 -22.59 9.97 -5.93
N SER A 222 -21.38 10.52 -5.81
CA SER A 222 -20.48 10.26 -4.67
C SER A 222 -21.03 10.77 -3.33
N THR A 223 -21.90 11.78 -3.33
CA THR A 223 -22.63 12.24 -2.13
C THR A 223 -23.79 11.33 -1.71
N SER A 224 -24.29 10.48 -2.63
CA SER A 224 -25.50 9.68 -2.44
C SER A 224 -25.20 8.26 -1.92
N SER A 225 -24.06 7.67 -2.27
CA SER A 225 -23.73 6.29 -1.90
C SER A 225 -23.21 6.11 -0.46
N GLU A 226 -22.60 7.13 0.17
CA GLU A 226 -22.09 7.01 1.56
C GLU A 226 -23.20 6.93 2.62
N THR A 227 -24.42 7.41 2.33
CA THR A 227 -25.54 7.35 3.28
C THR A 227 -25.99 5.91 3.56
N THR A 228 -25.76 4.98 2.63
CA THR A 228 -26.05 3.55 2.85
C THR A 228 -25.01 2.84 3.73
N GLN A 229 -23.81 3.42 3.91
CA GLN A 229 -22.77 2.86 4.77
C GLN A 229 -22.95 3.20 6.27
N TYR A 230 -23.70 4.25 6.59
CA TYR A 230 -23.92 4.67 7.98
C TYR A 230 -25.33 4.38 8.53
N SER A 231 -26.29 3.99 7.68
CA SER A 231 -27.60 3.51 8.16
C SER A 231 -28.02 2.22 7.46
N SER A 232 -27.79 1.07 8.10
CA SER A 232 -28.70 -0.10 8.06
C SER A 232 -28.19 -1.21 8.99
N GLY A 233 -29.10 -1.72 9.82
CA GLY A 233 -28.91 -2.90 10.67
C GLY A 233 -28.79 -4.23 9.88
N PRO A 234 -28.83 -5.38 10.58
CA PRO A 234 -28.06 -6.55 10.23
C PRO A 234 -28.74 -7.43 9.18
N GLN A 235 -28.25 -7.40 7.93
CA GLN A 235 -28.18 -8.58 7.06
C GLN A 235 -27.63 -8.21 5.68
N ALA A 236 -26.41 -8.65 5.37
CA ALA A 236 -26.03 -9.19 4.06
C ALA A 236 -24.59 -9.73 4.14
N THR A 237 -24.45 -11.00 3.82
CA THR A 237 -23.20 -11.72 3.62
C THR A 237 -22.43 -11.13 2.43
N GLY A 238 -21.39 -10.36 2.72
CA GLY A 238 -20.44 -9.81 1.75
C GLY A 238 -19.40 -8.98 2.49
N SER A 239 -18.12 -9.19 2.19
CA SER A 239 -17.01 -8.43 2.76
C SER A 239 -17.16 -6.95 2.38
N GLN A 240 -17.66 -6.11 3.29
CA GLN A 240 -17.76 -4.67 3.05
C GLN A 240 -16.41 -4.02 3.36
N THR A 241 -15.55 -3.94 2.35
CA THR A 241 -14.39 -3.05 2.32
C THR A 241 -14.85 -1.61 2.13
N THR A 242 -14.19 -0.62 2.76
CA THR A 242 -14.47 0.79 2.45
C THR A 242 -14.13 1.08 0.99
N SER A 243 -14.75 2.09 0.36
CA SER A 243 -14.42 2.47 -1.04
C SER A 243 -12.93 2.76 -1.21
N VAL A 244 -12.31 3.37 -0.20
CA VAL A 244 -10.88 3.67 -0.17
C VAL A 244 -10.01 2.42 -0.04
N ASP A 245 -10.42 1.42 0.77
CA ASP A 245 -9.68 0.17 0.88
C ASP A 245 -9.81 -0.67 -0.38
N ALA A 246 -10.97 -0.66 -1.04
CA ALA A 246 -11.16 -1.29 -2.34
C ALA A 246 -10.29 -0.62 -3.41
N ALA A 247 -10.32 0.71 -3.51
CA ALA A 247 -9.51 1.49 -4.44
C ALA A 247 -8.00 1.32 -4.19
N PHE A 248 -7.59 1.20 -2.92
CA PHE A 248 -6.22 0.84 -2.58
C PHE A 248 -5.86 -0.58 -3.02
N SER A 249 -6.77 -1.54 -2.88
CA SER A 249 -6.56 -2.93 -3.32
C SER A 249 -6.38 -3.00 -4.83
N GLU A 250 -7.24 -2.30 -5.57
CA GLU A 250 -7.18 -2.20 -7.03
C GLU A 250 -5.87 -1.53 -7.49
N LEU A 251 -5.42 -0.49 -6.78
CA LEU A 251 -4.15 0.18 -7.04
C LEU A 251 -2.94 -0.75 -6.89
N LEU A 252 -3.03 -1.76 -6.01
CA LEU A 252 -1.99 -2.79 -5.85
C LEU A 252 -2.16 -3.97 -6.84
N GLY A 253 -3.15 -3.91 -7.73
CA GLY A 253 -3.41 -4.93 -8.77
C GLY A 253 -4.09 -6.20 -8.25
N SER A 254 -4.92 -6.07 -7.20
CA SER A 254 -5.74 -7.15 -6.63
C SER A 254 -7.22 -7.02 -7.03
#